data_AF-A0A162C3S7-F1
#
_entry.id   AF-A0A162C3S7-F1
#
_cell.length_a   1.000
_cell.length_b   1.000
_cell.length_c   1.000
_cell.angle_alpha   90.00
_cell.angle_beta   90.00
_cell.angle_gamma   90.00
#
_symmetry.space_group_name_H-M   'P 1'
#
loop_
_entity.id
_entity.type
_entity.pdbx_description
1 polymer ?
#
loop_
_entity_poly.entity_id
_entity_poly.type
_entity_poly.pdbx_seq_one_letter_code
_entity_poly.pdbx_strand_id
1 'polypeptide(L)'
;VQQPKVTSVLTEPQRALISTISEGQKAVEEAEHILDTKLQVPDLGSDPASLKWKQNQLDTNKQNVSSQIAAMNAATASVITLTSGPPEDVDHQAVGAAISTISSNLPEMAKGVKLISALMEGEEHDDRLMDATRRLCKAFSDLLDAAKPENNNLRELYQLDGSLGSSVRHHHQCRPFDNVR
;
A
#
# COMPACT_ATOMS: atom_id res chain seq x y z
N VAL A 1 -17.21 -17.39 -36.72
CA VAL A 1 -17.89 -17.34 -35.40
C VAL A 1 -16.96 -16.59 -34.46
N GLN A 2 -17.35 -15.40 -34.00
CA GLN A 2 -16.49 -14.51 -33.19
C GLN A 2 -16.61 -14.92 -31.72
N GLN A 3 -15.47 -15.11 -31.04
CA GLN A 3 -15.41 -15.38 -29.59
C GLN A 3 -15.76 -14.10 -28.81
N PRO A 4 -16.60 -14.16 -27.77
CA PRO A 4 -16.83 -13.00 -26.91
C PRO A 4 -15.58 -12.80 -26.02
N LYS A 5 -14.90 -11.67 -26.25
CA LYS A 5 -13.80 -11.18 -25.42
C LYS A 5 -14.41 -10.72 -24.09
N VAL A 6 -14.27 -11.54 -23.04
CA VAL A 6 -14.76 -11.21 -21.69
C VAL A 6 -13.85 -10.12 -21.13
N THR A 7 -14.30 -8.86 -21.22
CA THR A 7 -13.64 -7.74 -20.55
C THR A 7 -14.16 -7.71 -19.11
N SER A 8 -13.34 -8.13 -18.14
CA SER A 8 -13.64 -8.00 -16.71
C SER A 8 -13.70 -6.50 -16.36
N VAL A 9 -14.90 -5.98 -16.06
CA VAL A 9 -15.06 -4.56 -15.72
C VAL A 9 -15.00 -4.40 -14.20
N LEU A 10 -13.87 -3.89 -13.69
CA LEU A 10 -13.69 -3.46 -12.29
C LEU A 10 -14.78 -2.44 -11.89
N THR A 11 -15.25 -2.44 -10.64
CA THR A 11 -16.23 -1.44 -10.16
C THR A 11 -15.57 -0.06 -10.01
N GLU A 12 -16.36 1.03 -9.96
CA GLU A 12 -15.83 2.38 -9.79
C GLU A 12 -15.02 2.57 -8.49
N PRO A 13 -15.50 2.08 -7.31
CA PRO A 13 -14.70 2.10 -6.09
C PRO A 13 -13.41 1.30 -6.18
N GLN A 14 -13.42 0.16 -6.88
CA GLN A 14 -12.21 -0.65 -7.09
C GLN A 14 -11.20 0.06 -8.01
N ARG A 15 -11.66 0.73 -9.07
CA ARG A 15 -10.80 1.54 -9.93
C ARG A 15 -10.19 2.71 -9.18
N ALA A 16 -10.97 3.39 -8.34
CA ALA A 16 -10.49 4.46 -7.47
C ALA A 16 -9.43 3.92 -6.50
N LEU A 17 -9.69 2.79 -5.86
CA LEU A 17 -8.74 2.14 -4.96
C LEU A 17 -7.43 1.76 -5.69
N ILE A 18 -7.48 1.22 -6.91
CA ILE A 18 -6.28 0.91 -7.70
C ILE A 18 -5.48 2.17 -8.01
N SER A 19 -6.15 3.29 -8.33
CA SER A 19 -5.48 4.59 -8.51
C SER A 19 -4.78 5.02 -7.23
N THR A 20 -5.48 4.95 -6.10
CA THR A 20 -4.94 5.33 -4.78
C THR A 20 -3.77 4.44 -4.37
N ILE A 21 -3.84 3.13 -4.62
CA ILE A 21 -2.72 2.20 -4.40
C ILE A 21 -1.54 2.58 -5.28
N SER A 22 -1.77 2.90 -6.56
CA SER A 22 -0.70 3.31 -7.48
C SER A 22 -0.04 4.62 -7.05
N GLU A 23 -0.81 5.57 -6.53
CA GLU A 23 -0.29 6.80 -5.93
C GLU A 23 0.52 6.50 -4.65
N GLY A 24 0.04 5.58 -3.81
CA GLY A 24 0.77 5.14 -2.63
C GLY A 24 2.10 4.47 -2.97
N GLN A 25 2.15 3.67 -4.04
CA GLN A 25 3.40 3.05 -4.51
C GLN A 25 4.40 4.12 -4.96
N LYS A 26 3.96 5.17 -5.67
CA LYS A 26 4.82 6.30 -6.02
C LYS A 26 5.35 7.04 -4.78
N ALA A 27 4.51 7.22 -3.75
CA ALA A 27 4.94 7.83 -2.51
C ALA A 27 5.99 6.99 -1.76
N VAL A 28 5.88 5.65 -1.83
CA VAL A 28 6.92 4.73 -1.33
C VAL A 28 8.21 4.93 -2.10
N GLU A 29 8.16 4.90 -3.44
CA GLU A 29 9.35 5.09 -4.29
C GLU A 29 10.03 6.44 -4.01
N GLU A 30 9.25 7.51 -3.83
CA GLU A 30 9.78 8.82 -3.45
C GLU A 30 10.47 8.76 -2.07
N ALA A 31 9.83 8.16 -1.07
CA ALA A 31 10.39 8.02 0.27
C ALA A 31 11.69 7.20 0.26
N GLU A 32 11.73 6.10 -0.49
CA GLU A 32 12.94 5.29 -0.67
C GLU A 32 14.05 6.07 -1.37
N HIS A 33 13.73 6.84 -2.41
CA HIS A 33 14.71 7.69 -3.10
C HIS A 33 15.27 8.79 -2.18
N ILE A 34 14.43 9.40 -1.34
CA ILE A 34 14.87 10.35 -0.32
C ILE A 34 15.91 9.70 0.60
N LEU A 35 15.68 8.45 1.01
CA LEU A 35 16.55 7.69 1.92
C LEU A 35 17.80 7.11 1.25
N ASP A 36 17.91 7.11 -0.08
CA ASP A 36 19.07 6.55 -0.78
C ASP A 36 20.31 7.46 -0.71
N THR A 37 20.08 8.77 -0.50
CA THR A 37 21.15 9.76 -0.46
C THR A 37 21.31 10.33 0.95
N LYS A 38 22.56 10.46 1.42
CA LYS A 38 22.85 11.20 2.65
C LYS A 38 22.65 12.70 2.41
N LEU A 39 22.02 13.39 3.36
CA LEU A 39 21.88 14.85 3.29
C LEU A 39 23.19 15.50 3.69
N GLN A 40 23.72 16.37 2.83
CA GLN A 40 24.82 17.25 3.21
C GLN A 40 24.24 18.44 3.97
N VAL A 41 24.41 18.45 5.28
CA VAL A 41 24.09 19.61 6.11
C VAL A 41 25.25 20.60 5.98
N PRO A 42 24.97 21.93 5.89
CA PRO A 42 26.03 22.93 5.91
C PRO A 42 26.95 22.73 7.12
N ASP A 43 28.23 23.07 6.98
CA ASP A 43 29.14 23.09 8.12
C ASP A 43 28.69 24.21 9.07
N LEU A 44 27.94 23.82 10.09
CA LEU A 44 27.44 24.70 11.14
C LEU A 44 28.56 24.81 12.17
N GLY A 45 29.16 25.99 12.26
CA GLY A 45 30.20 26.26 13.25
C GLY A 45 29.73 25.97 14.68
N SER A 46 30.66 25.96 15.63
CA SER A 46 30.35 25.65 17.03
C SER A 46 29.80 26.84 17.82
N ASP A 47 29.27 27.87 17.15
CA ASP A 47 28.71 29.03 17.83
C ASP A 47 27.36 28.70 18.50
N PRO A 48 26.99 29.43 19.57
CA PRO A 48 25.76 29.15 20.31
C PRO A 48 24.47 29.21 19.47
N ALA A 49 24.44 30.02 18.41
CA ALA A 49 23.26 30.12 17.55
C ALA A 49 23.14 28.90 16.64
N SER A 50 24.24 28.42 16.07
CA SER A 50 24.32 27.18 15.28
C SER A 50 23.92 25.94 16.08
N LEU A 51 24.43 25.80 17.31
CA LEU A 51 24.06 24.71 18.20
C LEU A 51 22.56 24.74 18.55
N LYS A 52 22.02 25.92 18.85
CA LYS A 52 20.59 26.08 19.15
C LYS A 52 19.72 25.78 17.92
N TRP A 53 20.14 26.21 16.72
CA TRP A 53 19.43 25.87 15.48
C TRP A 53 19.40 24.37 15.25
N LYS A 54 20.55 23.69 15.40
CA LYS A 54 20.68 22.24 15.25
C LYS A 54 19.75 21.51 16.21
N GLN A 55 19.74 21.91 17.48
CA GLN A 55 18.85 21.35 18.49
C GLN A 55 17.37 21.57 18.14
N ASN A 56 16.99 22.79 17.76
CA ASN A 56 15.61 23.10 17.37
C ASN A 56 15.16 22.27 16.16
N GLN A 57 16.00 22.13 15.13
CA GLN A 57 15.71 21.30 13.97
C GLN A 57 15.53 19.83 14.35
N LEU A 58 16.42 19.30 15.19
CA LEU A 58 16.29 17.94 15.70
C LEU A 58 14.98 17.74 16.45
N ASP A 59 14.64 18.63 17.37
CA ASP A 59 13.43 18.49 18.20
C ASP A 59 12.14 18.60 17.37
N THR A 60 12.07 19.57 16.47
CA THR A 60 10.92 19.71 15.56
C THR A 60 10.76 18.49 14.66
N ASN A 61 11.84 18.01 14.04
CA ASN A 61 11.74 16.86 13.14
C ASN A 61 11.41 15.57 13.89
N LYS A 62 11.94 15.36 15.10
CA LYS A 62 11.58 14.21 15.95
C LYS A 62 10.09 14.20 16.27
N GLN A 63 9.53 15.36 16.63
CA GLN A 63 8.09 15.48 16.88
C GLN A 63 7.28 15.17 15.62
N ASN A 64 7.63 15.77 14.48
CA ASN A 64 6.93 15.55 13.21
C ASN A 64 6.95 14.08 12.78
N VAL A 65 8.13 13.45 12.80
CA VAL A 65 8.31 12.03 12.48
C VAL A 65 7.47 11.16 13.41
N SER A 66 7.47 11.45 14.72
CA SER A 66 6.64 10.71 15.68
C SER A 66 5.14 10.85 15.37
N SER A 67 4.68 12.04 15.00
CA SER A 67 3.28 12.28 14.65
C SER A 67 2.87 11.57 13.36
N GLN A 68 3.74 11.59 12.34
CA GLN A 68 3.52 10.90 11.07
C GLN A 68 3.43 9.38 11.27
N ILE A 69 4.34 8.80 12.05
CA ILE A 69 4.31 7.37 12.39
C ILE A 69 3.01 7.02 13.14
N ALA A 70 2.57 7.85 14.09
CA ALA A 70 1.32 7.62 14.80
C ALA A 70 0.11 7.62 13.86
N ALA A 71 0.03 8.58 12.93
CA ALA A 71 -1.03 8.65 11.93
C ALA A 71 -0.99 7.42 11.00
N MET A 72 0.19 7.01 10.55
CA MET A 72 0.36 5.83 9.70
C MET A 72 -0.04 4.54 10.42
N ASN A 73 0.30 4.38 11.70
CA ASN A 73 -0.08 3.22 12.50
C ASN A 73 -1.60 3.15 12.68
N ALA A 74 -2.25 4.29 12.93
CA ALA A 74 -3.71 4.36 13.02
C ALA A 74 -4.37 3.98 11.68
N ALA A 75 -3.89 4.55 10.57
CA ALA A 75 -4.38 4.23 9.24
C ALA A 75 -4.15 2.75 8.86
N THR A 76 -3.00 2.18 9.22
CA THR A 76 -2.69 0.75 9.00
C THR A 76 -3.67 -0.14 9.77
N ALA A 77 -3.96 0.19 11.03
CA ALA A 77 -4.97 -0.53 11.81
C ALA A 77 -6.36 -0.43 11.17
N SER A 78 -6.72 0.72 10.60
CA SER A 78 -7.95 0.88 9.82
C SER A 78 -7.95 -0.02 8.58
N VAL A 79 -6.88 -0.05 7.78
CA VAL A 79 -6.78 -0.94 6.61
C VAL A 79 -6.99 -2.40 7.01
N ILE A 80 -6.32 -2.85 8.07
CA ILE A 80 -6.47 -4.23 8.57
C ILE A 80 -7.91 -4.50 9.00
N THR A 81 -8.52 -3.59 9.76
CA THR A 81 -9.90 -3.76 10.24
C THR A 81 -10.90 -3.81 9.07
N LEU A 82 -10.74 -2.92 8.09
CA LEU A 82 -11.62 -2.82 6.92
C LEU A 82 -11.45 -3.99 5.93
N THR A 83 -10.31 -4.69 5.98
CA THR A 83 -10.01 -5.85 5.13
C THR A 83 -10.15 -7.19 5.85
N SER A 84 -10.47 -7.18 7.15
CA SER A 84 -10.68 -8.40 7.97
C SER A 84 -12.05 -9.07 7.74
N GLY A 85 -12.98 -8.36 7.10
CA GLY A 85 -14.32 -8.86 6.78
C GLY A 85 -14.37 -9.70 5.50
N PRO A 86 -15.55 -10.28 5.18
CA PRO A 86 -15.79 -10.94 3.89
C PRO A 86 -15.44 -10.01 2.72
N PRO A 87 -14.89 -10.51 1.60
CA PRO A 87 -14.54 -9.69 0.44
C PRO A 87 -15.68 -8.81 -0.11
N GLU A 88 -16.92 -9.28 0.03
CA GLU A 88 -18.14 -8.56 -0.33
C GLU A 88 -18.47 -7.36 0.58
N ASP A 89 -17.94 -7.35 1.80
CA ASP A 89 -18.16 -6.31 2.82
C ASP A 89 -16.99 -5.32 2.94
N VAL A 90 -15.94 -5.49 2.14
CA VAL A 90 -14.76 -4.61 2.17
C VAL A 90 -15.14 -3.24 1.61
N ASP A 91 -15.06 -2.23 2.48
CA ASP A 91 -15.21 -0.83 2.07
C ASP A 91 -13.93 -0.34 1.37
N HIS A 92 -13.88 -0.53 0.06
CA HIS A 92 -12.77 -0.08 -0.79
C HIS A 92 -12.53 1.43 -0.72
N GLN A 93 -13.55 2.23 -0.40
CA GLN A 93 -13.40 3.68 -0.26
C GLN A 93 -12.69 4.03 1.06
N ALA A 94 -13.09 3.41 2.17
CA ALA A 94 -12.45 3.60 3.46
C ALA A 94 -11.00 3.08 3.47
N VAL A 95 -10.74 1.95 2.79
CA VAL A 95 -9.37 1.44 2.59
C VAL A 95 -8.54 2.44 1.78
N GLY A 96 -9.10 3.00 0.70
CA GLY A 96 -8.44 4.04 -0.09
C GLY A 96 -8.09 5.29 0.73
N ALA A 97 -8.99 5.76 1.61
CA ALA A 97 -8.73 6.91 2.47
C ALA A 97 -7.59 6.66 3.46
N ALA A 98 -7.53 5.45 4.05
CA ALA A 98 -6.45 5.06 4.94
C ALA A 98 -5.11 4.97 4.18
N ILE A 99 -5.11 4.40 2.97
CA ILE A 99 -3.92 4.36 2.10
C ILE A 99 -3.43 5.77 1.76
N SER A 100 -4.34 6.68 1.40
CA SER A 100 -4.00 8.08 1.09
C SER A 100 -3.37 8.80 2.29
N THR A 101 -3.86 8.53 3.50
CA THR A 101 -3.27 9.04 4.74
C THR A 101 -1.83 8.54 4.92
N ILE A 102 -1.56 7.26 4.69
CA ILE A 102 -0.20 6.72 4.82
C ILE A 102 0.71 7.32 3.73
N SER A 103 0.22 7.35 2.49
CA SER A 103 0.96 7.82 1.31
C SER A 103 1.37 9.29 1.41
N SER A 104 0.52 10.14 2.00
CA SER A 104 0.83 11.56 2.21
C SER A 104 1.84 11.81 3.34
N ASN A 105 1.91 10.92 4.34
CA ASN A 105 2.81 11.10 5.48
C ASN A 105 4.20 10.49 5.24
N LEU A 106 4.29 9.46 4.40
CA LEU A 106 5.52 8.68 4.22
C LEU A 106 6.70 9.50 3.65
N PRO A 107 6.54 10.31 2.58
CA PRO A 107 7.66 11.13 2.07
C PRO A 107 8.13 12.18 3.07
N GLU A 108 7.20 12.79 3.81
CA GLU A 108 7.53 13.79 4.83
C GLU A 108 8.28 13.18 6.02
N MET A 109 7.92 11.96 6.41
CA MET A 109 8.65 11.18 7.39
C MET A 109 10.06 10.85 6.91
N ALA A 110 10.22 10.43 5.65
CA ALA A 110 11.53 10.16 5.07
C ALA A 110 12.43 11.40 5.07
N LYS A 111 11.89 12.59 4.74
CA LYS A 111 12.61 13.87 4.80
C LYS A 111 13.02 14.22 6.23
N GLY A 112 12.10 14.09 7.18
CA GLY A 112 12.36 14.37 8.60
C GLY A 112 13.43 13.45 9.17
N VAL A 113 13.34 12.15 8.89
CA VAL A 113 14.36 11.16 9.28
C VAL A 113 15.71 11.50 8.66
N LYS A 114 15.77 11.77 7.36
CA LYS A 114 17.02 12.11 6.67
C LYS A 114 17.71 13.33 7.29
N LEU A 115 16.93 14.35 7.68
CA LEU A 115 17.47 15.53 8.36
C LEU A 115 17.95 15.19 9.78
N ILE A 116 17.19 14.41 10.55
CA ILE A 116 17.61 13.95 11.89
C ILE A 116 18.93 13.19 11.79
N SER A 117 18.99 12.23 10.88
CA SER A 117 20.17 11.43 10.54
C SER A 117 21.40 12.30 10.27
N ALA A 118 21.27 13.32 9.43
CA ALA A 118 22.40 14.18 9.08
C ALA A 118 22.79 15.18 10.18
N LEU A 119 21.89 15.48 11.11
CA LEU A 119 22.17 16.33 12.27
C LEU A 119 22.68 15.54 13.48
N MET A 120 22.42 14.24 13.57
CA MET A 120 22.92 13.41 14.67
C MET A 120 24.41 13.11 14.49
N GLU A 121 25.17 13.30 15.56
CA GLU A 121 26.59 12.97 15.58
C GLU A 121 26.77 11.47 15.84
N GLY A 122 27.36 10.76 14.89
CA GLY A 122 27.68 9.33 14.98
C GLY A 122 27.08 8.50 13.83
N GLU A 123 27.96 7.92 13.00
CA GLU A 123 27.57 7.12 11.82
C GLU A 123 26.66 5.94 12.17
N GLU A 124 26.82 5.32 13.34
CA GLU A 124 25.99 4.17 13.76
C GLU A 124 24.50 4.56 13.96
N HIS A 125 24.24 5.78 14.44
CA HIS A 125 22.87 6.25 14.66
C HIS A 125 22.19 6.67 13.37
N ASP A 126 22.96 7.23 12.43
CA ASP A 126 22.52 7.59 11.09
C ASP A 126 22.01 6.36 10.33
N ASP A 127 22.87 5.35 10.18
CA ASP A 127 22.56 4.17 9.37
C ASP A 127 21.40 3.36 9.97
N ARG A 128 21.34 3.23 11.31
CA ARG A 128 20.24 2.51 12.00
C ARG A 128 18.88 3.18 11.82
N LEU A 129 18.82 4.50 11.88
CA LEU A 129 17.57 5.23 11.73
C LEU A 129 17.08 5.16 10.28
N MET A 130 17.97 5.40 9.31
CA MET A 130 17.64 5.28 7.89
C MET A 130 17.19 3.85 7.53
N ASP A 131 17.86 2.82 8.05
CA ASP A 131 17.49 1.42 7.82
C ASP A 131 16.12 1.06 8.40
N ALA A 132 15.80 1.56 9.61
CA ALA A 132 14.48 1.38 10.19
C ALA A 132 13.38 2.00 9.32
N THR A 133 13.63 3.19 8.77
CA THR A 133 12.69 3.89 7.88
C THR A 133 12.56 3.20 6.52
N ARG A 134 13.64 2.65 5.95
CA ARG A 134 13.56 1.81 4.73
C ARG A 134 12.72 0.56 4.97
N ARG A 135 12.89 -0.11 6.11
CA ARG A 135 12.04 -1.27 6.48
C ARG A 135 10.56 -0.89 6.60
N LEU A 136 10.26 0.30 7.11
CA LEU A 136 8.90 0.82 7.16
C LEU A 136 8.33 1.10 5.76
N CYS A 137 9.12 1.68 4.84
CA CYS A 137 8.73 1.86 3.44
C CYS A 137 8.41 0.51 2.78
N LYS A 138 9.26 -0.50 3.00
CA LYS A 138 9.05 -1.85 2.49
C LYS A 138 7.78 -2.50 3.04
N ALA A 139 7.53 -2.38 4.34
CA ALA A 139 6.31 -2.90 4.96
C ALA A 139 5.04 -2.24 4.39
N PHE A 140 5.09 -0.93 4.08
CA PHE A 140 3.96 -0.25 3.45
C PHE A 140 3.78 -0.66 1.98
N SER A 141 4.87 -0.87 1.24
CA SER A 141 4.82 -1.46 -0.11
C SER A 141 4.11 -2.83 -0.10
N ASP A 142 4.48 -3.70 0.85
CA ASP A 142 3.84 -5.01 0.99
C ASP A 142 2.36 -4.91 1.36
N LEU A 143 1.98 -3.92 2.20
CA LEU A 143 0.57 -3.62 2.52
C LEU A 143 -0.22 -3.17 1.27
N LEU A 144 0.35 -2.28 0.45
CA LEU A 144 -0.26 -1.81 -0.78
C LEU A 144 -0.48 -2.94 -1.79
N ASP A 145 0.48 -3.86 -1.90
CA ASP A 145 0.35 -5.04 -2.75
C ASP A 145 -0.72 -6.00 -2.24
N ALA A 146 -0.83 -6.18 -0.92
CA ALA A 146 -1.88 -7.00 -0.30
C ALA A 146 -3.29 -6.38 -0.43
N ALA A 147 -3.39 -5.05 -0.50
CA ALA A 147 -4.65 -4.33 -0.62
C ALA A 147 -5.21 -4.28 -2.07
N LYS A 148 -4.47 -4.80 -3.06
CA LYS A 148 -4.91 -4.82 -4.46
C LYS A 148 -6.15 -5.73 -4.62
N PRO A 149 -7.25 -5.22 -5.23
CA PRO A 149 -8.46 -6.00 -5.42
C PRO A 149 -8.33 -7.14 -6.47
N GLU A 150 -7.20 -7.27 -7.18
CA GLU A 150 -7.05 -8.19 -8.33
C GLU A 150 -6.80 -9.68 -8.03
N ASN A 151 -7.03 -10.16 -6.80
CA ASN A 151 -6.88 -11.60 -6.49
C ASN A 151 -8.18 -12.42 -6.42
N ASN A 152 -9.36 -11.80 -6.56
CA ASN A 152 -10.63 -12.50 -6.35
C ASN A 152 -11.30 -13.01 -7.65
N ASN A 153 -10.92 -12.47 -8.80
CA ASN A 153 -11.63 -12.72 -10.07
C ASN A 153 -11.30 -14.09 -10.68
N LEU A 154 -10.24 -14.75 -10.21
CA LEU A 154 -9.86 -16.09 -10.69
C LEU A 154 -10.62 -17.19 -9.96
N ARG A 155 -10.95 -17.04 -8.67
CA ARG A 155 -11.52 -18.15 -7.86
C ARG A 155 -13.02 -18.34 -8.05
N GLU A 156 -13.78 -17.28 -8.30
CA GLU A 156 -15.23 -17.38 -8.57
C GLU A 156 -15.55 -17.83 -10.00
N LEU A 157 -14.71 -17.46 -10.98
CA LEU A 157 -14.87 -17.87 -12.37
C LEU A 157 -14.76 -19.40 -12.56
N TYR A 158 -13.88 -20.08 -11.79
CA TYR A 158 -13.79 -21.55 -11.81
C TYR A 158 -14.93 -22.24 -11.04
N GLN A 159 -15.54 -21.59 -10.05
CA GLN A 159 -16.66 -22.18 -9.29
C GLN A 159 -17.99 -22.07 -10.06
N LEU A 160 -18.17 -21.03 -10.85
CA LEU A 160 -19.35 -20.87 -11.72
C LEU A 160 -19.28 -21.75 -12.98
N ASP A 161 -18.10 -22.00 -13.55
CA ASP A 161 -17.94 -22.92 -14.70
C ASP A 161 -18.17 -24.40 -14.32
N GLY A 162 -17.91 -24.77 -13.06
CA GLY A 162 -18.26 -26.08 -12.50
C GLY A 162 -19.77 -26.39 -12.52
N SER A 163 -20.62 -25.36 -12.52
CA SER A 163 -22.08 -25.51 -12.60
C SER A 163 -22.63 -25.50 -14.03
N LEU A 164 -21.86 -25.04 -15.02
CA LEU A 164 -22.25 -25.10 -16.44
C LEU A 164 -21.95 -26.49 -17.03
N GLY A 165 -20.91 -27.17 -16.55
CA GLY A 165 -20.57 -28.55 -16.95
C GLY A 165 -21.54 -29.64 -16.46
N SER A 166 -22.34 -29.38 -15.42
CA SER A 166 -23.36 -30.30 -14.91
C SER A 166 -24.71 -30.17 -15.62
N SER A 167 -24.99 -29.01 -16.24
CA SER A 167 -26.22 -28.76 -17.02
C SER A 167 -26.15 -29.38 -18.43
N VAL A 168 -24.97 -29.43 -19.05
CA VAL A 168 -24.77 -30.09 -20.36
C VAL A 168 -24.81 -31.62 -20.24
N ARG A 169 -24.46 -32.20 -19.08
CA ARG A 169 -24.54 -33.64 -18.84
C ARG A 169 -25.98 -34.15 -18.60
N HIS A 170 -26.90 -33.29 -18.17
CA HIS A 170 -28.31 -33.66 -18.05
C HIS A 170 -29.09 -33.62 -19.38
N HIS A 171 -28.61 -32.88 -20.38
CA HIS A 171 -29.28 -32.86 -21.69
C HIS A 171 -28.93 -34.06 -22.58
N HIS A 172 -27.82 -34.76 -22.30
CA HIS A 172 -27.42 -35.97 -23.05
C HIS A 172 -27.97 -37.29 -22.48
N GLN A 173 -28.61 -37.27 -21.30
CA GLN A 173 -29.11 -38.48 -20.65
C GLN A 173 -30.65 -38.59 -20.61
N CYS A 174 -31.36 -37.59 -21.18
CA CYS A 174 -32.81 -37.59 -21.34
C CYS A 174 -33.22 -37.54 -22.82
N ARG A 175 -32.92 -38.60 -23.58
CA ARG A 175 -33.80 -39.04 -24.69
C ARG A 175 -34.13 -40.51 -24.52
N PRO A 176 -35.28 -40.86 -23.92
CA PRO A 176 -35.97 -42.11 -24.20
C PRO A 176 -36.86 -41.94 -25.45
N PHE A 177 -37.32 -43.06 -26.02
CA PHE A 177 -38.28 -43.23 -27.14
C PHE A 177 -37.69 -43.09 -28.56
N ASP A 178 -37.92 -43.97 -29.53
CA ASP A 178 -38.54 -45.30 -29.54
C ASP A 178 -38.28 -45.96 -30.91
N ASN A 179 -38.47 -47.27 -30.92
CA ASN A 179 -38.41 -48.22 -32.03
C ASN A 179 -39.41 -47.92 -33.19
N VAL A 180 -38.94 -47.78 -34.45
CA VAL A 180 -39.68 -48.18 -35.68
C VAL A 180 -38.70 -48.38 -36.84
N ARG A 181 -38.33 -49.63 -37.16
CA ARG A 181 -38.70 -50.39 -38.38
C ARG A 181 -37.80 -51.61 -38.59
#